data_AF-A0A933REN5-F1
#
_entry.id   AF-A0A933REN5-F1
#
_cell.length_a   1.000
_cell.length_b   1.000
_cell.length_c   1.000
_cell.angle_alpha   90.00
_cell.angle_beta   90.00
_cell.angle_gamma   90.00
#
_symmetry.space_group_name_H-M   'P 1'
#
loop_
_entity.id
_entity.type
_entity.pdbx_description
1 polymer ?
#
loop_
_entity_poly.entity_id
_entity_poly.type
_entity_poly.pdbx_seq_one_letter_code
_entity_poly.pdbx_strand_id
1 'polypeptide(L)'
;MLEVPPGCRLPRHTDSAEEVIVVVDGEAEVEVDGREAPLGPGEHAIVPAHVPHEVRNAGPHLLRFLAVYASTDVTTTYEDPVQPDGTRERRPLNGS
;
A
#
# COMPACT_ATOMS: atom_id res chain seq x y z
N MET A 1 6.60 -7.97 5.56
CA MET A 1 5.81 -8.39 4.38
C MET A 1 4.34 -8.15 4.65
N LEU A 2 3.65 -7.62 3.65
CA LEU A 2 2.20 -7.45 3.63
C LEU A 2 1.63 -8.38 2.55
N GLU A 3 0.45 -8.92 2.83
CA GLU A 3 -0.35 -9.66 1.86
C GLU A 3 -1.63 -8.88 1.59
N VAL A 4 -2.22 -8.92 0.39
CA VAL A 4 -3.47 -8.24 0.04
C VAL A 4 -4.35 -9.19 -0.79
N PRO A 5 -5.52 -9.63 -0.30
CA PRO A 5 -6.43 -10.49 -1.05
C PRO A 5 -6.92 -9.84 -2.35
N PRO A 6 -7.34 -10.66 -3.34
CA PRO A 6 -7.96 -10.15 -4.56
C PRO A 6 -9.12 -9.20 -4.28
N GLY A 7 -9.18 -8.09 -5.02
CA GLY A 7 -10.22 -7.07 -4.88
C GLY A 7 -10.13 -6.21 -3.61
N CYS A 8 -9.06 -6.34 -2.83
CA CYS A 8 -8.78 -5.51 -1.65
C CYS A 8 -7.67 -4.48 -1.92
N ARG A 9 -7.64 -3.47 -1.06
CA ARG A 9 -6.56 -2.48 -0.97
C ARG A 9 -6.13 -2.24 0.47
N LEU A 10 -4.97 -1.62 0.64
CA LEU A 10 -4.62 -0.98 1.91
C LEU A 10 -5.25 0.41 1.99
N PRO A 11 -5.59 0.92 3.18
CA PRO A 11 -6.11 2.28 3.32
C PRO A 11 -5.09 3.31 2.81
N ARG A 12 -5.58 4.36 2.15
CA ARG A 12 -4.75 5.49 1.71
C ARG A 12 -4.15 6.24 2.90
N HIS A 13 -2.86 6.52 2.85
CA HIS A 13 -2.13 7.13 3.96
C HIS A 13 -0.90 7.91 3.50
N THR A 14 -0.29 8.60 4.46
CA THR A 14 1.02 9.22 4.36
C THR A 14 1.92 8.68 5.46
N ASP A 15 3.22 8.60 5.19
CA ASP A 15 4.23 8.22 6.17
C ASP A 15 5.21 9.37 6.43
N SER A 16 5.71 9.48 7.66
CA SER A 16 6.70 10.49 8.04
C SER A 16 8.12 10.21 7.52
N ALA A 17 8.32 9.14 6.75
CA ALA A 17 9.58 8.73 6.14
C ALA A 17 9.34 8.29 4.70
N GLU A 18 10.40 8.28 3.89
CA GLU A 18 10.36 7.66 2.56
C GLU A 18 10.11 6.15 2.70
N GLU A 19 9.21 5.63 1.85
CA GLU A 19 8.88 4.22 1.73
C GLU A 19 9.28 3.71 0.35
N VAL A 20 9.85 2.51 0.30
CA VAL A 20 9.97 1.72 -0.93
C VAL A 20 9.00 0.55 -0.85
N ILE A 21 8.08 0.49 -1.82
CA ILE A 21 7.12 -0.59 -1.99
C ILE A 21 7.72 -1.57 -3.00
N VAL A 22 8.00 -2.79 -2.59
CA VAL A 22 8.57 -3.83 -3.47
C VAL A 22 7.59 -4.98 -3.64
N VAL A 23 7.10 -5.21 -4.85
CA VAL A 23 6.19 -6.32 -5.14
C VAL A 23 7.00 -7.63 -5.20
N VAL A 24 6.57 -8.61 -4.41
CA VAL A 24 7.22 -9.93 -4.31
C VAL A 24 6.47 -10.97 -5.14
N ASP A 25 5.13 -10.90 -5.15
CA ASP A 25 4.26 -11.87 -5.82
C ASP A 25 2.89 -11.24 -6.10
N GLY A 26 2.23 -11.61 -7.19
CA GLY A 26 0.95 -11.05 -7.61
C GLY A 26 1.05 -9.72 -8.39
N GLU A 27 -0.08 -9.02 -8.51
CA GLU A 27 -0.26 -7.82 -9.33
C GLU A 27 -0.73 -6.66 -8.46
N ALA A 28 0.07 -5.60 -8.38
CA ALA A 28 -0.27 -4.39 -7.66
C ALA A 28 -0.65 -3.27 -8.62
N GLU A 29 -1.60 -2.44 -8.19
CA GLU A 29 -1.73 -1.06 -8.67
C GLU A 29 -1.33 -0.16 -7.52
N VAL A 30 -0.31 0.68 -7.73
CA VAL A 30 0.21 1.59 -6.70
C VAL A 30 -0.06 3.02 -7.14
N GLU A 31 -0.75 3.78 -6.29
CA GLU A 31 -0.94 5.22 -6.44
C GLU A 31 0.09 5.95 -5.58
N VAL A 32 0.80 6.92 -6.16
CA VAL A 32 1.69 7.86 -5.44
C VAL A 32 1.41 9.27 -5.95
N ASP A 33 0.98 10.18 -5.07
CA ASP A 33 0.62 11.56 -5.43
C ASP A 33 -0.38 11.65 -6.59
N GLY A 34 -1.40 10.78 -6.59
CA GLY A 34 -2.42 10.71 -7.64
C GLY A 34 -1.93 10.13 -8.97
N ARG A 35 -0.71 9.59 -9.04
CA ARG A 35 -0.20 8.84 -10.21
C ARG A 35 -0.27 7.36 -9.94
N GLU A 36 -1.04 6.65 -10.74
CA GLU A 36 -1.19 5.20 -10.66
C GLU A 36 -0.21 4.50 -11.61
N ALA A 37 0.39 3.42 -11.14
CA ALA A 37 1.21 2.54 -11.96
C ALA A 37 0.98 1.06 -11.58
N PRO A 38 0.85 0.15 -12.57
CA PRO A 38 0.85 -1.27 -12.31
C PRO A 38 2.28 -1.73 -11.97
N LEU A 39 2.41 -2.60 -10.97
CA LEU A 39 3.67 -3.24 -10.59
C LEU A 39 3.50 -4.74 -10.45
N GLY A 40 4.41 -5.50 -11.05
CA GLY A 40 4.56 -6.94 -10.91
C GLY A 40 5.76 -7.36 -10.06
N PRO A 41 5.99 -8.67 -9.89
CA PRO A 41 7.07 -9.19 -9.06
C PRO A 41 8.45 -8.65 -9.45
N GLY A 42 9.18 -8.11 -8.47
CA GLY A 42 10.50 -7.50 -8.64
C GLY A 42 10.47 -6.01 -8.96
N GLU A 43 9.31 -5.44 -9.30
CA GLU A 43 9.14 -4.01 -9.52
C GLU A 43 8.85 -3.27 -8.21
N HIS A 44 9.09 -1.95 -8.21
CA HIS A 44 8.98 -1.14 -7.01
C HIS A 44 8.52 0.28 -7.29
N ALA A 45 7.92 0.90 -6.27
CA ALA A 45 7.66 2.34 -6.21
C ALA A 45 8.45 2.97 -5.06
N ILE A 46 8.84 4.23 -5.25
CA ILE A 46 9.43 5.07 -4.21
C ILE A 46 8.37 6.11 -3.84
N VAL A 47 8.06 6.19 -2.55
CA VAL A 47 7.09 7.11 -1.97
C VAL A 47 7.86 8.09 -1.09
N PRO A 48 7.97 9.37 -1.49
CA PRO A 48 8.59 10.38 -0.65
C PRO A 48 7.80 10.59 0.66
N ALA A 49 8.48 11.07 1.70
CA ALA A 49 7.82 11.37 2.98
C ALA A 49 6.64 12.34 2.80
N HIS A 50 5.57 12.09 3.54
CA HIS A 50 4.31 12.84 3.54
C HIS A 50 3.55 12.85 2.20
N VAL A 51 3.94 12.02 1.23
CA VAL A 51 3.19 11.86 -0.02
C VAL A 51 2.10 10.81 0.16
N PRO A 52 0.84 11.14 -0.20
CA PRO A 52 -0.24 10.18 -0.10
C PRO A 52 -0.05 9.06 -1.11
N HIS A 53 -0.28 7.83 -0.65
CA HIS A 53 -0.12 6.64 -1.46
C HIS A 53 -1.10 5.53 -1.06
N GLU A 54 -1.34 4.60 -1.99
CA GLU A 54 -2.22 3.47 -1.80
C GLU A 54 -1.73 2.25 -2.60
N VAL A 55 -1.87 1.04 -2.03
CA VAL A 55 -1.58 -0.22 -2.72
C VAL A 55 -2.86 -1.03 -2.87
N ARG A 56 -3.18 -1.39 -4.11
CA ARG A 56 -4.34 -2.19 -4.49
C ARG A 56 -3.89 -3.51 -5.09
N ASN A 57 -4.62 -4.59 -4.77
CA ASN A 57 -4.46 -5.83 -5.50
C ASN A 57 -5.30 -5.77 -6.78
N ALA A 58 -4.62 -5.66 -7.92
CA ALA A 58 -5.23 -5.60 -9.25
C ALA A 58 -5.47 -6.99 -9.87
N GLY A 59 -4.90 -8.04 -9.27
CA GLY A 59 -4.93 -9.40 -9.81
C GLY A 59 -5.96 -10.33 -9.16
N PRO A 60 -6.12 -11.54 -9.73
CA PRO A 60 -7.04 -12.57 -9.21
C PRO A 60 -6.42 -13.42 -8.08
N HIS A 61 -5.16 -13.19 -7.72
CA HIS A 61 -4.40 -13.95 -6.72
C HIS A 61 -3.92 -13.06 -5.58
N LEU A 62 -3.42 -13.66 -4.50
CA LEU A 62 -2.91 -12.93 -3.35
C LEU A 62 -1.69 -12.08 -3.74
N LEU A 63 -1.78 -10.76 -3.58
CA LEU A 63 -0.65 -9.86 -3.72
C LEU A 63 0.23 -9.93 -2.47
N ARG A 64 1.55 -9.99 -2.64
CA ARG A 64 2.54 -9.87 -1.57
C ARG A 64 3.56 -8.80 -1.90
N PHE A 65 3.85 -7.94 -0.93
CA PHE A 65 4.85 -6.90 -1.09
C PHE A 65 5.56 -6.55 0.23
N LEU A 66 6.68 -5.87 0.12
CA LEU A 66 7.43 -5.30 1.24
C LEU A 66 7.26 -3.79 1.25
N ALA A 67 6.92 -3.25 2.42
CA ALA A 67 7.08 -1.85 2.77
C ALA A 67 8.44 -1.70 3.47
N VAL A 68 9.34 -0.90 2.92
CA VAL A 68 10.67 -0.64 3.48
C VAL A 68 10.82 0.86 3.73
N TYR A 69 11.07 1.24 4.97
CA TYR A 69 11.18 2.64 5.37
C TYR A 69 12.62 3.09 5.54
N ALA A 70 12.90 4.33 5.19
CA ALA A 70 14.19 4.97 5.43
C ALA A 70 14.44 5.31 6.92
N SER A 71 13.44 5.13 7.79
CA SER A 71 13.51 5.34 9.24
C SER A 71 12.95 4.13 9.99
N THR A 72 13.47 3.89 11.20
CA THR A 72 12.91 2.90 12.13
C THR A 72 11.77 3.47 12.98
N ASP A 73 11.61 4.79 13.01
CA ASP A 73 10.51 5.49 13.67
C ASP A 73 9.68 6.19 12.58
N VAL A 74 8.46 5.69 12.37
CA VAL A 74 7.57 6.12 11.29
C VAL A 74 6.18 6.36 11.88
N THR A 75 5.66 7.55 11.64
CA THR A 75 4.26 7.88 11.90
C THR A 75 3.46 7.74 10.61
N THR A 76 2.52 6.81 10.60
CA THR A 76 1.56 6.62 9.51
C THR A 76 0.27 7.37 9.82
N THR A 77 -0.17 8.24 8.91
CA THR A 77 -1.42 8.98 9.01
C THR A 77 -2.37 8.54 7.91
N TYR A 78 -3.49 7.94 8.30
CA TYR A 78 -4.54 7.45 7.40
C TYR A 78 -5.55 8.55 7.10
N GLU A 79 -6.05 8.58 5.85
CA GLU A 79 -7.09 9.54 5.45
C GLU A 79 -8.46 9.18 6.03
N ASP A 80 -8.80 7.89 5.99
CA ASP A 80 -10.00 7.35 6.63
C ASP A 80 -9.68 6.72 7.98
N PRO A 81 -10.64 6.68 8.93
CA PRO A 81 -10.49 5.92 10.15
C PRO A 81 -10.20 4.45 9.83
N VAL A 82 -9.11 3.94 10.38
CA VAL A 82 -8.79 2.51 10.43
C VAL A 82 -9.20 1.99 11.81
N GLN A 83 -9.86 0.84 11.88
CA GLN A 83 -10.31 0.28 13.16
C GLN A 83 -9.13 0.13 14.15
N PRO A 84 -9.31 0.51 15.43
CA PRO A 84 -8.24 0.47 16.44
C PRO A 84 -7.90 -0.93 16.94
N ASP A 85 -8.63 -1.97 16.51
CA ASP A 85 -8.45 -3.36 16.98
C ASP A 85 -7.25 -4.08 16.33
N GLY A 86 -6.45 -3.36 15.55
CA GLY A 86 -5.29 -3.92 14.85
C GLY A 86 -5.67 -4.75 13.61
N THR A 87 -6.96 -4.76 13.22
CA THR A 87 -7.33 -5.26 11.90
C THR A 87 -6.80 -4.27 10.87
N ARG A 88 -5.89 -4.76 10.02
CA ARG A 88 -5.47 -4.05 8.80
C ARG A 88 -6.71 -3.98 7.92
N GLU A 89 -7.53 -2.94 8.05
CA GLU A 89 -8.82 -2.91 7.37
C GLU A 89 -8.58 -2.93 5.86
N ARG A 90 -8.94 -4.05 5.24
CA ARG A 90 -8.80 -4.30 3.81
C ARG A 90 -10.10 -3.85 3.17
N ARG A 91 -10.11 -2.64 2.62
CA ARG A 91 -11.31 -2.18 1.93
C ARG A 91 -11.44 -2.90 0.59
N PRO A 92 -12.61 -3.47 0.26
CA PRO A 92 -12.88 -3.88 -1.11
C PRO A 92 -12.84 -2.64 -2.02
N LEU A 93 -12.42 -2.82 -3.28
CA LEU A 93 -12.28 -1.72 -4.25
C LEU A 93 -13.60 -0.95 -4.51
N ASN A 94 -14.77 -1.52 -4.16
CA ASN A 94 -16.09 -0.95 -4.46
C ASN A 94 -16.78 -0.23 -3.28
N GLY A 95 -16.02 0.32 -2.33
CA GLY A 95 -16.58 1.03 -1.17
C GLY A 95 -16.20 2.51 -1.11
N SER A 96 -17.08 3.38 -1.63
CA SER A 96 -17.20 4.81 -1.28
C SER A 96 -18.43 5.01 -0.40
#